data_AF-A0A3C0ILX0-F1
#
_entry.id   AF-A0A3C0ILX0-F1
#
_cell.length_a   1.000
_cell.length_b   1.000
_cell.length_c   1.000
_cell.angle_alpha   90.00
_cell.angle_beta   90.00
_cell.angle_gamma   90.00
#
_symmetry.space_group_name_H-M   'P 1'
#
loop_
_entity.id
_entity.type
_entity.pdbx_description
1 polymer ?
#
loop_
_entity_poly.entity_id
_entity_poly.type
_entity_poly.pdbx_seq_one_letter_code
_entity_poly.pdbx_strand_id
1 'polypeptide(L)'
;ERGLGGDRLGLGAGCGEGAAIVFFAFIGFDAVSTAAQEAKNPKRDMPIGILGSLVVCTILYILFGHVLTGVANWKEFADPAQGREASVAYAISKYMTGFGWLSKAVTIAILAGFSSVILVMLMGQSRIFYTMSNDGLIPKAFGELHPKYKTPYKANWILFVFVGLFAAFVPGHVAGDLTSFGTLLAFVLVSAGVWIMRVTAPN
;
A
#
# COMPACT_ATOMS: atom_id res chain seq x y z
N GLU A 1 -17.35 41.25 8.31
CA GLU A 1 -18.56 40.39 8.28
C GLU A 1 -18.54 39.46 7.08
N ARG A 2 -18.44 38.16 7.32
CA ARG A 2 -18.96 37.02 6.52
C ARG A 2 -18.51 35.74 7.21
N GLY A 3 -19.14 35.50 8.36
CA GLY A 3 -19.09 34.20 9.01
C GLY A 3 -20.13 33.26 8.41
N LEU A 4 -19.92 31.98 8.73
CA LEU A 4 -20.97 30.96 8.93
C LEU A 4 -21.61 30.41 7.63
N GLY A 5 -20.88 29.52 6.96
CA GLY A 5 -21.46 28.68 5.90
C GLY A 5 -20.66 27.43 5.48
N GLY A 6 -19.43 27.21 5.96
CA GLY A 6 -18.54 26.15 5.43
C GLY A 6 -18.17 25.00 6.37
N ASP A 7 -18.44 25.09 7.67
CA ASP A 7 -17.81 24.18 8.66
C ASP A 7 -18.48 22.79 8.81
N ARG A 8 -19.52 22.50 8.02
CA ARG A 8 -20.13 21.15 7.98
C ARG A 8 -19.69 20.31 6.76
N LEU A 9 -18.99 20.91 5.79
CA LEU A 9 -18.35 20.18 4.69
C LEU A 9 -16.87 19.85 4.95
N GLY A 10 -16.20 20.57 5.87
CA GLY A 10 -14.79 20.32 6.19
C GLY A 10 -14.53 18.98 6.89
N LEU A 11 -15.48 18.48 7.69
CA LEU A 11 -15.36 17.17 8.33
C LEU A 11 -15.49 16.02 7.31
N GLY A 12 -16.33 16.19 6.28
CA GLY A 12 -16.53 15.20 5.21
C GLY A 12 -15.40 15.19 4.19
N ALA A 13 -14.89 16.37 3.81
CA ALA A 13 -13.76 16.49 2.90
C ALA A 13 -12.45 15.99 3.55
N GLY A 14 -12.20 16.37 4.81
CA GLY A 14 -11.00 15.93 5.55
C GLY A 14 -11.02 14.45 5.93
N CYS A 15 -12.18 13.89 6.34
CA CYS A 15 -12.28 12.45 6.59
C CYS A 15 -12.16 11.62 5.31
N GLY A 16 -12.71 12.09 4.19
CA GLY A 16 -12.61 11.37 2.91
C GLY A 16 -11.17 11.27 2.42
N GLU A 17 -10.44 12.38 2.47
CA GLU A 17 -9.03 12.43 2.08
C GLU A 17 -8.14 11.65 3.07
N GLY A 18 -8.38 11.80 4.38
CA GLY A 18 -7.68 11.01 5.41
C GLY A 18 -7.95 9.52 5.31
N ALA A 19 -9.18 9.11 4.99
CA ALA A 19 -9.54 7.70 4.80
C ALA A 19 -8.83 7.09 3.58
N ALA A 20 -8.66 7.85 2.48
CA ALA A 20 -7.92 7.40 1.31
C ALA A 20 -6.42 7.18 1.61
N ILE A 21 -5.82 8.05 2.43
CA ILE A 21 -4.42 7.92 2.88
C ILE A 21 -4.25 6.72 3.81
N VAL A 22 -5.19 6.51 4.75
CA VAL A 22 -5.16 5.34 5.62
C VAL A 22 -5.38 4.07 4.81
N PHE A 23 -6.29 4.08 3.83
CA PHE A 23 -6.50 2.95 2.92
C PHE A 23 -5.22 2.57 2.18
N PHE A 24 -4.46 3.56 1.67
CA PHE A 24 -3.16 3.32 1.04
C PHE A 24 -2.21 2.52 1.95
N ALA A 25 -2.19 2.85 3.24
CA ALA A 25 -1.34 2.17 4.22
C ALA A 25 -1.74 0.70 4.46
N PHE A 26 -2.99 0.32 4.16
CA PHE A 26 -3.48 -1.06 4.25
C PHE A 26 -3.38 -1.83 2.91
N ILE A 27 -2.92 -1.21 1.82
CA ILE A 27 -2.72 -1.90 0.55
C ILE A 27 -1.64 -2.98 0.73
N GLY A 28 -1.95 -4.22 0.35
CA GLY A 28 -1.09 -5.40 0.52
C GLY A 28 -1.74 -6.60 1.19
N PHE A 29 -2.93 -6.43 1.79
CA PHE A 29 -3.71 -7.59 2.26
C PHE A 29 -4.12 -8.52 1.10
N ASP A 30 -4.30 -7.97 -0.08
CA ASP A 30 -4.60 -8.66 -1.33
C ASP A 30 -3.36 -9.40 -1.87
N ALA A 31 -2.14 -8.92 -1.62
CA ALA A 31 -0.92 -9.65 -1.92
C ALA A 31 -0.85 -10.99 -1.14
N VAL A 32 -1.34 -11.03 0.11
CA VAL A 32 -1.48 -12.28 0.88
C VAL A 32 -2.43 -13.25 0.17
N SER A 33 -3.49 -12.74 -0.47
CA SER A 33 -4.42 -13.56 -1.26
C SER A 33 -3.75 -14.24 -2.46
N THR A 34 -2.73 -13.61 -3.06
CA THR A 34 -1.96 -14.22 -4.17
C THR A 34 -1.07 -15.38 -3.72
N ALA A 35 -0.70 -15.43 -2.43
CA ALA A 35 0.03 -16.53 -1.83
C ALA A 35 -0.88 -17.71 -1.44
N ALA A 36 -2.19 -17.63 -1.71
CA ALA A 36 -3.15 -18.71 -1.39
C ALA A 36 -2.77 -20.06 -1.98
N GLN A 37 -2.10 -20.08 -3.13
CA GLN A 37 -1.68 -21.31 -3.80
C GLN A 37 -0.61 -22.10 -3.01
N GLU A 38 0.09 -21.44 -2.07
CA GLU A 38 1.09 -22.06 -1.20
C GLU A 38 0.56 -22.35 0.21
N ALA A 39 -0.68 -21.95 0.50
CA ALA A 39 -1.32 -22.24 1.77
C ALA A 39 -1.78 -23.71 1.82
N LYS A 40 -1.48 -24.39 2.94
CA LYS A 40 -1.81 -25.81 3.13
C LYS A 40 -3.32 -26.04 3.19
N ASN A 41 -4.09 -25.09 3.75
CA ASN A 41 -5.54 -25.16 3.80
C ASN A 41 -6.21 -23.80 3.48
N PRO A 42 -6.33 -23.42 2.19
CA PRO A 42 -6.71 -22.07 1.79
C PRO A 42 -8.13 -21.68 2.24
N LYS A 43 -9.05 -22.63 2.44
CA LYS A 43 -10.42 -22.34 2.89
C LYS A 43 -10.51 -21.75 4.30
N ARG A 44 -9.56 -22.07 5.19
CA ARG A 44 -9.54 -21.58 6.58
C ARG A 44 -8.39 -20.63 6.85
N ASP A 45 -7.21 -20.94 6.33
CA ASP A 45 -5.99 -20.22 6.70
C ASP A 45 -5.95 -18.83 6.06
N MET A 46 -6.47 -18.69 4.83
CA MET A 46 -6.53 -17.41 4.12
C MET A 46 -7.42 -16.36 4.80
N PRO A 47 -8.70 -16.65 5.11
CA PRO A 47 -9.56 -15.65 5.76
C PRO A 47 -9.07 -15.29 7.17
N ILE A 48 -8.57 -16.26 7.94
CA ILE A 48 -8.02 -16.01 9.28
C ILE A 48 -6.74 -15.18 9.19
N GLY A 49 -5.86 -15.46 8.22
CA GLY A 49 -4.63 -14.70 7.98
C GLY A 49 -4.90 -13.26 7.57
N ILE A 50 -5.84 -13.03 6.65
CA ILE A 50 -6.20 -11.68 6.19
C ILE A 50 -6.85 -10.88 7.32
N LEU A 51 -7.87 -11.42 8.00
CA LEU A 51 -8.54 -10.72 9.10
C LEU A 51 -7.61 -10.51 10.30
N GLY A 52 -6.81 -11.52 10.64
CA GLY A 52 -5.85 -11.46 11.74
C GLY A 52 -4.77 -10.41 11.51
N SER A 53 -4.17 -10.38 10.31
CA SER A 53 -3.18 -9.35 9.95
C SER A 53 -3.78 -7.95 9.95
N LEU A 54 -5.00 -7.77 9.42
CA LEU A 54 -5.69 -6.48 9.41
C LEU A 54 -5.91 -5.92 10.83
N VAL A 55 -6.37 -6.75 11.76
CA VAL A 55 -6.59 -6.35 13.17
C VAL A 55 -5.28 -5.97 13.84
N VAL A 56 -4.23 -6.80 13.67
CA VAL A 56 -2.91 -6.53 14.25
C VAL A 56 -2.31 -5.24 13.68
N CYS A 57 -2.37 -5.04 12.35
CA CYS A 57 -1.92 -3.81 11.69
C CYS A 57 -2.69 -2.58 12.19
N THR A 58 -4.00 -2.69 12.40
CA THR A 58 -4.83 -1.59 12.93
C THR A 58 -4.39 -1.17 14.33
N ILE A 59 -4.19 -2.14 15.24
CA ILE A 59 -3.72 -1.86 16.60
C ILE A 59 -2.33 -1.21 16.55
N LEU A 60 -1.42 -1.75 15.74
CA LEU A 60 -0.08 -1.19 15.56
C LEU A 60 -0.12 0.25 15.06
N TYR A 61 -0.97 0.57 14.08
CA TYR A 61 -1.10 1.94 13.60
C TYR A 61 -1.68 2.91 14.63
N ILE A 62 -2.65 2.49 15.43
CA ILE A 62 -3.19 3.31 16.52
C ILE A 62 -2.09 3.58 17.56
N LEU A 63 -1.35 2.54 17.97
CA LEU A 63 -0.24 2.68 18.92
C LEU A 63 0.88 3.55 18.36
N PHE A 64 1.24 3.37 17.09
CA PHE A 64 2.28 4.14 16.43
C PHE A 64 1.89 5.62 16.31
N GLY A 65 0.65 5.91 15.91
CA GLY A 65 0.11 7.27 15.91
C GLY A 65 0.10 7.89 17.30
N HIS A 66 -0.24 7.12 18.34
CA HIS A 66 -0.21 7.58 19.73
C HIS A 66 1.21 7.93 20.20
N VAL A 67 2.21 7.13 19.84
CA VAL A 67 3.63 7.42 20.16
C VAL A 67 4.10 8.67 19.43
N LEU A 68 3.80 8.81 18.13
CA LEU A 68 4.23 9.98 17.35
C LEU A 68 3.57 11.28 17.81
N THR A 69 2.27 11.25 18.08
CA THR A 69 1.53 12.41 18.63
C THR A 69 1.93 12.75 20.06
N GLY A 70 2.44 11.77 20.82
CA GLY A 70 3.04 12.00 22.13
C GLY A 70 4.42 12.64 22.10
N VAL A 71 5.20 12.44 21.02
CA VAL A 71 6.58 12.95 20.89
C VAL A 71 6.64 14.32 20.21
N ALA A 72 5.73 14.64 19.29
CA ALA A 72 5.75 15.89 18.54
C ALA A 72 4.35 16.46 18.30
N ASN A 73 4.24 17.78 18.23
CA ASN A 73 2.96 18.46 18.04
C ASN A 73 2.44 18.22 16.61
N TRP A 74 1.16 17.86 16.46
CA TRP A 74 0.51 17.48 15.19
C TRP A 74 0.66 18.52 14.07
N LYS A 75 0.90 19.79 14.43
CA LYS A 75 1.11 20.90 13.49
C LYS A 75 2.43 20.80 12.70
N GLU A 76 3.47 20.16 13.24
CA GLU A 76 4.74 19.99 12.51
C GLU A 76 4.69 18.87 11.47
N PHE A 77 3.80 17.89 11.67
CA PHE A 77 3.54 16.83 10.69
C PHE A 77 2.61 17.27 9.55
N ALA A 78 1.87 18.36 9.74
CA ALA A 78 1.00 18.94 8.72
C ALA A 78 1.76 19.73 7.65
N ASP A 79 3.00 20.14 7.92
CA ASP A 79 3.81 20.91 6.96
C ASP A 79 4.38 20.01 5.84
N PRO A 80 4.00 20.24 4.55
CA PRO A 80 4.39 19.40 3.42
C PRO A 80 5.90 19.32 3.16
N ALA A 81 6.67 20.28 3.70
CA ALA A 81 8.09 20.45 3.42
C ALA A 81 9.04 19.71 4.37
N GLN A 82 8.57 19.22 5.54
CA GLN A 82 9.48 18.70 6.58
C GLN A 82 9.10 17.30 7.13
N GLY A 83 7.86 16.84 6.98
CA GLY A 83 7.36 15.75 7.81
C GLY A 83 6.68 14.56 7.11
N ARG A 84 6.78 14.38 5.79
CA ARG A 84 5.94 13.38 5.10
C ARG A 84 6.48 11.95 5.10
N GLU A 85 7.75 11.73 4.74
CA GLU A 85 8.30 10.37 4.61
C GLU A 85 9.31 10.01 5.72
N ALA A 86 9.91 11.01 6.35
CA ALA A 86 10.89 10.86 7.44
C ALA A 86 10.39 11.45 8.77
N SER A 87 9.06 11.50 8.96
CA SER A 87 8.39 12.10 10.13
C SER A 87 8.95 11.60 11.45
N VAL A 88 9.26 10.30 11.52
CA VAL A 88 9.80 9.63 12.71
C VAL A 88 11.25 10.05 12.98
N ALA A 89 12.10 10.04 11.95
CA ALA A 89 13.51 10.41 12.08
C ALA A 89 13.66 11.90 12.40
N TYR A 90 12.80 12.75 11.80
CA TYR A 90 12.72 14.17 12.07
C TYR A 90 12.23 14.45 13.50
N ALA A 91 11.12 13.84 13.94
CA ALA A 91 10.58 14.02 15.29
C ALA A 91 11.60 13.61 16.37
N ILE A 92 12.30 12.48 16.18
CA ILE A 92 13.36 12.03 17.10
C ILE A 92 14.55 12.99 17.08
N SER A 93 15.00 13.45 15.90
CA SER A 93 16.14 14.35 15.80
C SER A 93 15.90 15.74 16.41
N LYS A 94 14.65 16.23 16.34
CA LYS A 94 14.28 17.59 16.76
C LYS A 94 13.83 17.68 18.22
N TYR A 95 13.06 16.71 18.71
CA TYR A 95 12.52 16.72 20.06
C TYR A 95 13.32 15.89 21.06
N MET A 96 14.21 14.99 20.59
CA MET A 96 15.04 14.14 21.44
C MET A 96 16.52 14.40 21.19
N THR A 97 16.97 15.63 21.50
CA THR A 97 18.37 16.05 21.41
C THR A 97 19.25 15.23 22.35
N GLY A 98 19.86 14.15 21.83
CA GLY A 98 20.73 13.23 22.56
C GLY A 98 20.72 11.78 22.04
N PHE A 99 19.64 11.37 21.36
CA PHE A 99 19.47 9.99 20.84
C PHE A 99 19.64 9.89 19.32
N GLY A 100 20.68 10.53 18.75
CA GLY A 100 20.97 10.44 17.31
C GLY A 100 21.17 9.01 16.81
N TRP A 101 21.66 8.10 17.66
CA TRP A 101 21.80 6.68 17.35
C TRP A 101 20.44 5.99 17.14
N LEU A 102 19.40 6.40 17.87
CA LEU A 102 18.05 5.86 17.75
C LEU A 102 17.42 6.29 16.43
N SER A 103 17.56 7.56 16.03
CA SER A 103 17.10 8.05 14.72
C SER A 103 17.76 7.29 13.56
N LYS A 104 19.07 7.03 13.65
CA LYS A 104 19.79 6.21 12.66
C LYS A 104 19.32 4.75 12.64
N ALA A 105 19.15 4.13 13.80
CA ALA A 105 18.65 2.76 13.92
C ALA A 105 17.24 2.61 13.32
N VAL A 106 16.34 3.56 13.63
CA VAL A 106 14.99 3.60 13.07
C VAL A 106 15.02 3.82 11.55
N THR A 107 15.89 4.70 11.05
CA THR A 107 16.04 4.92 9.60
C THR A 107 16.49 3.63 8.89
N ILE A 108 17.44 2.90 9.46
CA ILE A 108 17.89 1.60 8.93
C ILE A 108 16.75 0.58 8.96
N ALA A 109 15.98 0.53 10.05
CA ALA A 109 14.82 -0.36 10.17
C ALA A 109 13.74 -0.04 9.12
N ILE A 110 13.47 1.25 8.87
CA ILE A 110 12.52 1.70 7.83
C ILE A 110 13.02 1.28 6.44
N LEU A 111 14.30 1.48 6.12
CA LEU A 111 14.89 1.05 4.84
C LEU A 111 14.82 -0.46 4.63
N ALA A 112 15.11 -1.24 5.68
CA ALA A 112 14.98 -2.70 5.66
C ALA A 112 13.52 -3.15 5.53
N GLY A 113 12.59 -2.43 6.15
CA GLY A 113 11.15 -2.66 6.02
C GLY A 113 10.66 -2.41 4.59
N PHE A 114 11.01 -1.26 4.01
CA PHE A 114 10.63 -0.91 2.63
C PHE A 114 11.20 -1.90 1.61
N SER A 115 12.46 -2.32 1.76
CA SER A 115 13.02 -3.31 0.84
C SER A 115 12.28 -4.66 0.91
N SER A 116 11.91 -5.10 2.10
CA SER A 116 11.09 -6.31 2.29
C SER A 116 9.70 -6.16 1.64
N VAL A 117 9.01 -5.04 1.87
CA VAL A 117 7.67 -4.79 1.29
C VAL A 117 7.74 -4.76 -0.25
N ILE A 118 8.74 -4.09 -0.83
CA ILE A 118 8.94 -4.06 -2.28
C ILE A 118 9.13 -5.48 -2.85
N LEU A 119 9.92 -6.33 -2.18
CA LEU A 119 10.11 -7.72 -2.60
C LEU A 119 8.81 -8.53 -2.55
N VAL A 120 8.00 -8.37 -1.50
CA VAL A 120 6.70 -9.04 -1.39
C VAL A 120 5.76 -8.60 -2.51
N MET A 121 5.69 -7.30 -2.80
CA MET A 121 4.89 -6.76 -3.92
C MET A 121 5.40 -7.24 -5.27
N LEU A 122 6.72 -7.38 -5.45
CA LEU A 122 7.34 -7.92 -6.65
C LEU A 122 6.98 -9.39 -6.90
N MET A 123 6.92 -10.19 -5.84
CA MET A 123 6.46 -11.58 -5.93
C MET A 123 4.97 -11.63 -6.31
N GLY A 124 4.12 -10.83 -5.66
CA GLY A 124 2.68 -10.77 -5.95
C GLY A 124 2.39 -10.41 -7.40
N GLN A 125 2.96 -9.30 -7.90
CA GLN A 125 2.75 -8.86 -9.28
C GLN A 125 3.18 -9.93 -10.29
N SER A 126 4.33 -10.57 -10.08
CA SER A 126 4.86 -11.57 -11.03
C SER A 126 3.94 -12.79 -11.16
N ARG A 127 3.27 -13.19 -10.08
CA ARG A 127 2.28 -14.29 -10.08
C ARG A 127 1.02 -13.89 -10.86
N ILE A 128 0.46 -12.72 -10.57
CA ILE A 128 -0.78 -12.28 -11.24
C ILE A 128 -0.53 -12.10 -12.75
N PHE A 129 0.58 -11.47 -13.15
CA PHE A 129 0.94 -11.32 -14.57
C PHE A 129 1.14 -12.66 -15.27
N TYR A 130 1.74 -13.65 -14.59
CA TYR A 130 1.91 -14.98 -15.14
C TYR A 130 0.56 -15.68 -15.37
N THR A 131 -0.34 -15.66 -14.38
CA THR A 131 -1.68 -16.27 -14.50
C THR A 131 -2.50 -15.57 -15.59
N MET A 132 -2.50 -14.24 -15.63
CA MET A 132 -3.21 -13.47 -16.67
C MET A 132 -2.63 -13.67 -18.08
N SER A 133 -1.31 -13.88 -18.21
CA SER A 133 -0.68 -14.26 -19.49
C SER A 133 -1.04 -15.69 -19.90
N ASN A 134 -1.23 -16.59 -18.95
CA ASN A 134 -1.63 -17.97 -19.23
C ASN A 134 -3.10 -18.07 -19.64
N ASP A 135 -3.95 -17.19 -19.10
CA ASP A 135 -5.35 -17.02 -19.49
C ASP A 135 -5.54 -16.27 -20.83
N GLY A 136 -4.44 -15.82 -21.46
CA GLY A 136 -4.44 -15.20 -22.80
C GLY A 136 -4.89 -13.74 -22.86
N LEU A 137 -5.09 -13.08 -21.71
CA LEU A 137 -5.59 -11.71 -21.61
C LEU A 137 -4.52 -10.63 -21.92
N ILE A 138 -3.24 -11.01 -21.87
CA ILE A 138 -2.08 -10.11 -22.04
C ILE A 138 -1.18 -10.68 -23.15
N PRO A 139 -0.56 -9.84 -24.03
CA PRO A 139 0.32 -10.33 -25.10
C PRO A 139 1.42 -11.25 -24.59
N LYS A 140 1.67 -12.37 -25.29
CA LYS A 140 2.64 -13.43 -24.90
C LYS A 140 4.06 -12.94 -24.60
N ALA A 141 4.43 -11.72 -25.04
CA ALA A 141 5.67 -11.05 -24.71
C ALA A 141 5.84 -10.77 -23.19
N PHE A 142 4.75 -10.65 -22.42
CA PHE A 142 4.77 -10.53 -20.95
C PHE A 142 4.91 -11.88 -20.24
N GLY A 143 4.66 -12.98 -20.95
CA GLY A 143 4.76 -14.36 -20.45
C GLY A 143 6.09 -15.07 -20.77
N GLU A 144 7.03 -14.42 -21.49
CA GLU A 144 8.34 -15.00 -21.74
C GLU A 144 9.18 -15.02 -20.45
N LEU A 145 9.12 -16.16 -19.79
CA LEU A 145 9.90 -16.45 -18.60
C LEU A 145 11.36 -16.68 -18.93
N HIS A 146 12.28 -16.19 -18.09
CA HIS A 146 13.69 -16.50 -18.21
C HIS A 146 13.91 -18.03 -18.09
N PRO A 147 14.61 -18.69 -19.02
CA PRO A 147 14.73 -20.16 -19.09
C PRO A 147 15.46 -20.84 -17.91
N LYS A 148 15.95 -20.08 -16.94
CA LYS A 148 16.70 -20.58 -15.76
C LYS A 148 16.05 -20.17 -14.44
N TYR A 149 15.50 -18.96 -14.35
CA TYR A 149 14.90 -18.42 -13.13
C TYR A 149 13.37 -18.38 -13.14
N LYS A 150 12.73 -18.72 -14.27
CA LYS A 150 11.27 -18.66 -14.45
C LYS A 150 10.65 -17.35 -13.94
N THR A 151 11.37 -16.24 -14.08
CA THR A 151 10.91 -14.90 -13.76
C THR A 151 10.63 -14.13 -15.05
N PRO A 152 9.52 -13.37 -15.14
CA PRO A 152 9.21 -12.56 -16.32
C PRO A 152 10.09 -11.30 -16.33
N TYR A 153 11.37 -11.46 -16.67
CA TYR A 153 12.36 -10.39 -16.59
C TYR A 153 12.06 -9.23 -17.56
N LYS A 154 11.48 -9.51 -18.74
CA LYS A 154 11.09 -8.50 -19.72
C LYS A 154 9.95 -7.61 -19.20
N ALA A 155 8.92 -8.23 -18.61
CA ALA A 155 7.81 -7.51 -17.98
C ALA A 155 8.29 -6.62 -16.84
N ASN A 156 9.19 -7.16 -16.00
CA ASN A 156 9.72 -6.44 -14.84
C ASN A 156 10.60 -5.26 -15.26
N TRP A 157 11.38 -5.38 -16.33
CA TRP A 157 12.21 -4.29 -16.83
C TRP A 157 11.38 -3.18 -17.49
N ILE A 158 10.35 -3.54 -18.26
CA ILE A 158 9.39 -2.58 -18.85
C ILE A 158 8.65 -1.83 -17.74
N LEU A 159 8.15 -2.55 -16.72
CA LEU A 159 7.52 -1.95 -15.55
C LEU A 159 8.48 -1.06 -14.76
N PHE A 160 9.73 -1.48 -14.57
CA PHE A 160 10.73 -0.67 -13.88
C PHE A 160 11.00 0.64 -14.61
N VAL A 161 11.14 0.61 -15.94
CA VAL A 161 11.32 1.83 -16.74
C VAL A 161 10.08 2.71 -16.71
N PHE A 162 8.89 2.11 -16.83
CA PHE A 162 7.63 2.86 -16.82
C PHE A 162 7.36 3.50 -15.45
N VAL A 163 7.46 2.72 -14.37
CA VAL A 163 7.32 3.19 -12.98
C VAL A 163 8.43 4.17 -12.62
N GLY A 164 9.67 3.94 -13.05
CA GLY A 164 10.78 4.86 -12.82
C GLY A 164 10.59 6.20 -13.51
N LEU A 165 10.06 6.21 -14.74
CA LEU A 165 9.69 7.42 -15.45
C LEU A 165 8.54 8.14 -14.72
N PHE A 166 7.48 7.42 -14.36
CA PHE A 166 6.36 8.00 -13.60
C PHE A 166 6.80 8.54 -12.23
N ALA A 167 7.66 7.83 -11.50
CA ALA A 167 8.18 8.25 -10.20
C ALA A 167 9.06 9.50 -10.30
N ALA A 168 9.72 9.74 -11.44
CA ALA A 168 10.50 10.95 -11.66
C ALA A 168 9.62 12.20 -11.86
N PHE A 169 8.38 12.05 -12.35
CA PHE A 169 7.48 13.16 -12.66
C PHE A 169 6.30 13.30 -11.68
N VAL A 170 5.94 12.24 -10.96
CA VAL A 170 4.76 12.21 -10.07
C VAL A 170 5.20 12.29 -8.60
N PRO A 171 4.72 13.29 -7.84
CA PRO A 171 4.96 13.37 -6.40
C PRO A 171 4.37 12.16 -5.65
N GLY A 172 5.06 11.69 -4.60
CA GLY A 172 4.64 10.52 -3.82
C GLY A 172 3.22 10.58 -3.23
N HIS A 173 2.75 11.78 -2.85
CA HIS A 173 1.38 11.96 -2.35
C HIS A 173 0.33 11.71 -3.44
N VAL A 174 0.53 12.26 -4.65
CA VAL A 174 -0.36 12.01 -5.80
C VAL A 174 -0.32 10.54 -6.20
N ALA A 175 0.86 9.91 -6.12
CA ALA A 175 1.00 8.48 -6.38
C ALA A 175 0.21 7.64 -5.37
N GLY A 176 0.22 8.00 -4.09
CA GLY A 176 -0.58 7.37 -3.04
C GLY A 176 -2.08 7.50 -3.28
N ASP A 177 -2.56 8.71 -3.56
CA ASP A 177 -3.98 8.98 -3.84
C ASP A 177 -4.47 8.23 -5.10
N LEU A 178 -3.67 8.24 -6.17
CA LEU A 178 -3.96 7.52 -7.40
C LEU A 178 -4.03 6.00 -7.18
N THR A 179 -3.13 5.46 -6.35
CA THR A 179 -3.11 4.03 -6.00
C THR A 179 -4.35 3.64 -5.19
N SER A 180 -4.70 4.41 -4.16
CA SER A 180 -5.93 4.18 -3.38
C SER A 180 -7.18 4.25 -4.25
N PHE A 181 -7.29 5.25 -5.12
CA PHE A 181 -8.43 5.35 -6.03
C PHE A 181 -8.52 4.15 -6.99
N GLY A 182 -7.39 3.73 -7.57
CA GLY A 182 -7.33 2.60 -8.49
C GLY A 182 -7.72 1.26 -7.84
N THR A 183 -7.21 1.00 -6.63
CA THR A 183 -7.54 -0.22 -5.86
C THR A 183 -8.99 -0.24 -5.38
N LEU A 184 -9.55 0.89 -4.94
CA LEU A 184 -10.98 0.99 -4.62
C LEU A 184 -11.86 0.67 -5.84
N LEU A 185 -11.53 1.23 -7.01
CA LEU A 185 -12.21 0.88 -8.27
C LEU A 185 -12.12 -0.61 -8.58
N ALA A 186 -10.93 -1.21 -8.42
CA ALA A 186 -10.74 -2.64 -8.62
C ALA A 186 -11.64 -3.47 -7.68
N PHE A 187 -11.75 -3.11 -6.40
CA PHE A 187 -12.62 -3.82 -5.45
C PHE A 187 -14.12 -3.66 -5.75
N VAL A 188 -14.54 -2.49 -6.24
CA VAL A 188 -15.92 -2.30 -6.72
C VAL A 188 -16.20 -3.21 -7.91
N LEU A 189 -15.27 -3.27 -8.89
CA LEU A 189 -15.40 -4.16 -10.05
C LEU A 189 -15.40 -5.64 -9.67
N VAL A 190 -14.52 -6.07 -8.76
CA VAL A 190 -14.51 -7.46 -8.26
C VAL A 190 -15.80 -7.78 -7.52
N SER A 191 -16.28 -6.89 -6.66
CA SER A 191 -17.52 -7.09 -5.91
C SER A 191 -18.73 -7.18 -6.84
N ALA A 192 -18.80 -6.30 -7.85
CA ALA A 192 -19.82 -6.35 -8.89
C ALA A 192 -19.71 -7.63 -9.73
N GLY A 193 -18.48 -8.05 -10.08
CA GLY A 193 -18.21 -9.29 -10.81
C GLY A 193 -18.66 -10.53 -10.05
N VAL A 194 -18.38 -10.62 -8.75
CA VAL A 194 -18.85 -11.70 -7.87
C VAL A 194 -20.37 -11.69 -7.76
N TRP A 195 -21.00 -10.52 -7.68
CA TRP A 195 -22.46 -10.41 -7.69
C TRP A 195 -23.06 -10.94 -8.99
N ILE A 196 -22.53 -10.50 -10.15
CA ILE A 196 -22.97 -10.97 -11.48
C ILE A 196 -22.74 -12.48 -11.63
N MET A 197 -21.59 -12.98 -11.17
CA MET A 197 -21.27 -14.41 -11.19
C MET A 197 -22.25 -15.21 -10.33
N ARG A 198 -22.59 -14.73 -9.13
CA ARG A 198 -23.62 -15.37 -8.27
C ARG A 198 -24.99 -15.43 -8.92
N VAL A 199 -25.34 -14.45 -9.74
CA VAL A 199 -26.62 -14.41 -10.45
C VAL A 199 -26.59 -15.30 -11.71
N THR A 200 -25.44 -15.39 -12.39
CA THR A 200 -25.33 -16.05 -13.71
C THR A 200 -24.92 -17.52 -13.61
N ALA A 201 -24.15 -17.91 -12.59
CA ALA A 201 -23.68 -19.28 -12.37
C ALA A 201 -23.70 -19.62 -10.86
N PRO A 202 -24.85 -20.06 -10.32
CA PRO A 202 -25.05 -20.28 -8.88
C PRO A 202 -24.44 -21.58 -8.31
N ASN A 203 -23.59 -22.29 -9.05
CA ASN A 203 -22.96 -23.55 -8.61
C ASN A 203 -21.56 -23.32 -8.01
#